data_AF-A0A0D7A1P0-F1
#
_entry.id   AF-A0A0D7A1P0-F1
#
_cell.length_a   1.000
_cell.length_b   1.000
_cell.length_c   1.000
_cell.angle_alpha   90.00
_cell.angle_beta   90.00
_cell.angle_gamma   90.00
#
_symmetry.space_group_name_H-M   'P 1'
#
loop_
_entity.id
_entity.type
_entity.pdbx_description
1 polymer ?
#
loop_
_entity_poly.entity_id
_entity_poly.type
_entity_poly.pdbx_seq_one_letter_code
_entity_poly.pdbx_strand_id
1 'polypeptide(L)'
;DVVPLSCPIVDKCGVQHYEIRIKRGLNIQIPVQIMNKNPDMWRNDAKECRPDRWLVPPEGAKTILGVWGNQITFLGGSHLCIDYRFALTE
;
A
#
# COMPACT_ATOMS: atom_id res chain seq x y z
N ASP A 1 12.04 6.16 -15.06
CA ASP A 1 11.37 4.89 -14.74
C ASP A 1 9.87 4.99 -14.98
N VAL A 2 9.18 3.86 -15.10
CA VAL A 2 7.74 3.79 -15.38
C VAL A 2 7.09 2.94 -14.29
N VAL A 3 6.04 3.47 -13.65
CA VAL A 3 5.26 2.76 -12.63
C VAL A 3 3.91 2.39 -13.24
N PRO A 4 3.59 1.09 -13.41
CA PRO A 4 2.27 0.68 -13.90
C PRO A 4 1.20 0.92 -12.83
N LEU A 5 -0.01 1.25 -13.28
CA LEU A 5 -1.18 1.44 -12.42
C LEU A 5 -2.09 0.21 -12.49
N SER A 6 -2.55 -0.26 -11.33
CA SER A 6 -3.56 -1.32 -11.25
C SER A 6 -4.93 -0.85 -11.76
N CYS A 7 -5.22 0.44 -11.59
CA CYS A 7 -6.44 1.08 -12.04
C CYS A 7 -6.07 2.33 -12.86
N PRO A 8 -6.55 2.47 -14.10
CA PRO A 8 -6.22 3.62 -14.93
C PRO A 8 -6.80 4.91 -14.34
N ILE A 9 -6.05 6.00 -14.48
CA ILE A 9 -6.49 7.34 -14.06
C ILE A 9 -6.89 8.17 -15.28
N VAL A 10 -7.88 9.05 -15.13
CA VAL A 10 -8.33 9.96 -16.19
C VAL A 10 -7.79 11.35 -15.91
N ASP A 11 -7.14 11.95 -16.90
CA ASP A 11 -6.64 13.32 -16.79
C ASP A 11 -7.73 14.38 -17.06
N LYS A 12 -7.35 15.66 -16.96
CA LYS A 12 -8.26 16.79 -17.22
C LYS A 12 -8.76 16.87 -18.67
N CYS A 13 -8.09 16.19 -19.59
CA CYS A 13 -8.42 16.11 -21.00
C CYS A 13 -9.25 14.86 -21.34
N GLY A 14 -9.57 14.00 -20.35
CA GLY A 14 -10.33 12.77 -20.55
C GLY A 14 -9.49 11.58 -21.03
N VAL A 15 -8.16 11.70 -21.06
CA VAL A 15 -7.28 10.61 -21.50
C VAL A 15 -7.01 9.66 -20.34
N GLN A 16 -7.13 8.36 -20.61
CA GLN A 16 -6.79 7.31 -19.65
C GLN A 16 -5.29 7.03 -19.65
N HIS A 17 -4.70 7.01 -18.46
CA HIS A 17 -3.30 6.67 -18.23
C HIS A 17 -3.21 5.37 -17.44
N TYR A 18 -2.44 4.41 -17.96
CA TYR A 18 -2.18 3.11 -17.33
C TYR A 18 -0.82 3.05 -16.63
N GLU A 19 0.00 4.09 -16.79
CA GLU A 19 1.34 4.18 -16.25
C GLU A 19 1.68 5.62 -15.85
N ILE A 20 2.58 5.77 -14.88
CA ILE A 20 3.14 7.06 -14.48
C ILE A 20 4.64 7.05 -14.77
N ARG A 21 5.09 8.05 -15.55
CA ARG A 21 6.52 8.24 -15.84
C ARG A 21 7.19 9.05 -14.75
N ILE A 22 8.20 8.46 -14.13
CA ILE A 22 8.98 9.07 -13.05
C ILE A 22 10.27 9.65 -13.62
N LYS A 23 10.43 10.96 -13.42
CA LYS A 23 11.68 11.68 -13.72
C LYS A 23 12.63 11.59 -12.53
N ARG A 24 13.94 11.64 -12.80
CA ARG A 24 14.98 11.71 -11.76
C ARG A 24 14.71 12.90 -10.84
N GLY A 25 14.83 12.67 -9.53
CA GLY A 25 14.63 13.71 -8.50
C GLY A 25 13.17 13.98 -8.12
N LEU A 26 12.20 13.27 -8.70
CA LEU A 26 10.80 13.37 -8.29
C LEU A 26 10.61 12.80 -6.88
N ASN A 27 9.94 13.56 -6.01
CA ASN A 27 9.52 13.07 -4.70
C ASN A 27 8.28 12.18 -4.84
N ILE A 28 8.29 11.01 -4.20
CA ILE A 28 7.16 10.07 -4.19
C ILE A 28 6.67 9.97 -2.75
N GLN A 29 5.40 10.32 -2.51
CA GLN A 29 4.75 10.16 -1.23
C GLN A 29 3.93 8.87 -1.21
N ILE A 30 4.18 8.01 -0.23
CA ILE A 30 3.47 6.74 -0.04
C ILE A 30 2.41 6.94 1.06
N PRO A 31 1.11 6.85 0.75
CA PRO A 31 0.05 7.10 1.73
C PRO A 31 -0.21 5.88 2.63
N VAL A 32 0.74 5.57 3.52
CA VAL A 32 0.73 4.39 4.42
C VAL A 32 -0.58 4.24 5.19
N GLN A 33 -1.06 5.33 5.80
CA GLN A 33 -2.29 5.32 6.60
C GLN A 33 -3.54 5.01 5.79
N ILE A 34 -3.60 5.48 4.54
CA ILE A 34 -4.76 5.25 3.65
C ILE A 34 -4.75 3.79 3.20
N MET A 35 -3.60 3.27 2.78
CA MET A 35 -3.47 1.89 2.32
C MET A 35 -3.83 0.88 3.43
N ASN A 36 -3.35 1.09 4.65
CA ASN A 36 -3.63 0.21 5.78
C ASN A 36 -5.09 0.29 6.28
N LYS A 37 -5.89 1.22 5.76
CA LYS A 37 -7.32 1.41 6.09
C LYS A 37 -8.21 1.47 4.86
N ASN A 38 -7.72 1.06 3.69
CA ASN A 38 -8.46 1.13 2.45
C ASN A 38 -9.58 0.05 2.46
N PRO A 39 -10.87 0.42 2.35
CA PRO A 39 -11.95 -0.55 2.32
C PRO A 39 -11.87 -1.57 1.17
N ASP A 40 -11.26 -1.22 0.04
CA ASP A 40 -11.08 -2.15 -1.08
C ASP A 40 -10.12 -3.29 -0.73
N MET A 41 -9.15 -3.01 0.15
CA MET A 41 -8.17 -3.98 0.61
C MET A 41 -8.63 -4.68 1.90
N TRP A 42 -9.22 -3.92 2.82
CA TRP A 42 -9.49 -4.30 4.20
C TRP A 42 -10.98 -4.44 4.55
N ARG A 43 -11.86 -4.43 3.56
CA ARG A 43 -13.34 -4.46 3.67
C ARG A 43 -13.94 -3.20 4.32
N ASN A 44 -15.27 -3.13 4.38
CA ASN A 44 -16.00 -1.95 4.86
C ASN A 44 -15.66 -1.54 6.31
N ASP A 45 -15.24 -2.51 7.13
CA ASP A 45 -14.82 -2.32 8.51
C ASP A 45 -13.34 -1.89 8.63
N ALA A 46 -12.67 -1.51 7.54
CA ALA A 46 -11.25 -1.16 7.52
C ALA A 46 -10.82 -0.12 8.57
N LYS A 47 -11.75 0.75 9.00
CA LYS A 47 -11.52 1.81 9.99
C LYS A 47 -11.75 1.36 11.44
N GLU A 48 -12.30 0.17 11.65
CA GLU A 48 -12.54 -0.41 12.97
C GLU A 48 -11.33 -1.20 13.46
N CYS A 49 -11.08 -1.17 14.77
CA CYS A 49 -10.05 -1.97 15.42
C CYS A 49 -10.57 -3.41 15.60
N ARG A 50 -10.18 -4.34 14.71
CA ARG A 50 -10.58 -5.75 14.74
C ARG A 50 -9.38 -6.70 14.71
N PRO A 51 -8.85 -7.10 15.88
CA PRO A 51 -7.66 -7.95 15.99
C PRO A 51 -7.77 -9.30 15.25
N ASP A 52 -8.98 -9.87 15.18
CA ASP A 52 -9.19 -11.18 14.53
C ASP A 52 -8.95 -11.14 13.01
N ARG A 53 -8.92 -9.94 12.41
CA ARG A 53 -8.77 -9.75 10.96
C ARG A 53 -7.47 -10.33 10.41
N TRP A 54 -6.41 -10.35 11.22
CA TRP A 54 -5.12 -10.89 10.78
C TRP A 54 -5.05 -12.41 10.81
N LEU A 55 -6.00 -13.08 11.48
CA LEU A 55 -6.12 -14.55 11.44
C LEU A 55 -6.59 -15.03 10.06
N VAL A 56 -7.51 -14.28 9.44
CA VAL A 56 -8.01 -14.56 8.08
C VAL A 56 -8.08 -13.26 7.28
N PRO A 57 -6.95 -12.80 6.72
CA PRO A 57 -6.90 -11.56 5.95
C PRO A 57 -7.78 -11.62 4.70
N PRO A 58 -8.45 -10.52 4.32
CA PRO A 58 -9.19 -10.44 3.06
C PRO A 58 -8.25 -10.57 1.85
N GLU A 59 -8.77 -11.06 0.71
CA GLU A 59 -7.99 -11.25 -0.52
C GLU A 59 -7.30 -9.96 -1.00
N GLY A 60 -7.98 -8.81 -0.89
CA GLY A 60 -7.40 -7.51 -1.23
C GLY A 60 -6.12 -7.22 -0.43
N ALA A 61 -6.15 -7.38 0.91
CA ALA A 61 -4.99 -7.16 1.76
C ALA A 61 -3.80 -8.07 1.39
N LYS A 62 -4.03 -9.31 0.93
CA LYS A 62 -2.95 -10.23 0.52
C LYS A 62 -2.14 -9.72 -0.68
N THR A 63 -2.68 -8.77 -1.46
CA THR A 63 -1.96 -8.14 -2.57
C THR A 63 -0.96 -7.06 -2.12
N ILE A 64 -0.98 -6.68 -0.83
CA ILE A 64 -0.12 -5.64 -0.28
C ILE A 64 1.31 -6.17 -0.11
N LEU A 65 2.27 -5.55 -0.81
CA LEU A 65 3.68 -5.95 -0.85
C LEU A 65 4.52 -5.47 0.35
N GLY A 66 3.91 -5.44 1.53
CA GLY A 66 4.59 -5.04 2.76
C GLY A 66 5.42 -6.17 3.37
N VAL A 67 6.44 -5.83 4.15
CA VAL A 67 7.32 -6.82 4.79
C VAL A 67 6.67 -7.60 5.94
N TRP A 68 5.53 -7.13 6.44
CA TRP A 68 4.86 -7.72 7.58
C TRP A 68 3.35 -7.52 7.54
N GLY A 69 2.60 -8.56 7.92
CA GLY A 69 1.19 -8.46 8.30
C GLY A 69 0.24 -7.96 7.19
N ASN A 70 0.59 -8.14 5.91
CA ASN A 70 -0.16 -7.60 4.77
C ASN A 70 -0.34 -6.07 4.84
N GLN A 71 0.60 -5.35 5.44
CA GLN A 71 0.55 -3.90 5.66
C GLN A 71 1.84 -3.23 5.20
N ILE A 72 1.74 -1.96 4.82
CA ILE A 72 2.91 -1.15 4.44
C ILE A 72 3.42 -0.25 5.57
N THR A 73 3.10 -0.56 6.83
CA THR A 73 3.58 0.20 8.00
C THR A 73 5.11 0.29 8.03
N PHE A 74 5.77 -0.81 7.68
CA PHE A 74 7.23 -0.90 7.57
C PHE A 74 7.72 -0.88 6.12
N LEU A 75 6.88 -0.41 5.18
CA LEU A 75 7.14 -0.40 3.74
C LEU A 75 7.48 -1.81 3.20
N GLY A 76 8.19 -1.86 2.07
CA GLY A 76 8.63 -3.09 1.41
C GLY A 76 9.76 -2.85 0.42
N GLY A 77 10.33 -3.93 -0.11
CA GLY A 77 11.45 -3.88 -1.05
C GLY A 77 12.75 -3.32 -0.43
N SER A 78 13.55 -2.61 -1.23
CA SER A 78 14.85 -2.07 -0.83
C SER A 78 14.78 -0.90 0.16
N HIS A 79 13.59 -0.34 0.39
CA HIS A 79 13.36 0.81 1.27
C HIS A 79 12.44 0.45 2.45
N LEU A 80 12.40 -0.82 2.83
CA LEU A 80 11.74 -1.25 4.06
C LEU A 80 12.36 -0.59 5.31
N CYS A 81 11.59 -0.48 6.38
CA CYS A 81 12.10 -0.06 7.68
C CYS A 81 13.13 -1.08 8.18
N ILE A 82 14.39 -0.67 8.35
CA ILE A 82 15.49 -1.56 8.73
C ILE A 82 15.26 -2.23 10.10
N ASP A 83 14.63 -1.52 11.03
CA ASP A 83 14.43 -1.96 12.42
C ASP A 83 13.07 -2.62 12.66
N TYR A 84 12.33 -2.98 11.60
CA TYR A 84 10.97 -3.52 11.75
C TYR A 84 10.90 -4.76 12.65
N ARG A 85 11.95 -5.60 12.65
CA ARG A 85 12.00 -6.81 13.50
C ARG A 85 12.17 -6.49 14.97
N PHE A 86 12.94 -5.46 15.29
CA PHE A 86 13.07 -4.97 16.65
C PHE A 86 11.72 -4.46 17.15
N ALA A 87 11.07 -3.59 16.37
CA ALA A 87 9.73 -3.07 16.69
C ALA A 87 8.63 -4.15 16.82
N LEU A 88 8.81 -5.34 16.24
CA LEU A 88 7.89 -6.47 16.43
C LEU A 88 8.18 -7.30 17.68
N THR A 89 9.39 -7.21 18.22
CA THR A 89 9.86 -8.01 19.35
C THR A 89 9.80 -7.23 20.67
N GLU A 90 9.89 -5.90 20.61
CA GLU A 90 9.67 -4.99 21.74
C GLU A 90 8.28 -5.17 22.38
#